data_AF-A0A931XV60-F1
#
_entry.id   AF-A0A931XV60-F1
#
_cell.length_a   1.000
_cell.length_b   1.000
_cell.length_c   1.000
_cell.angle_alpha   90.00
_cell.angle_beta   90.00
_cell.angle_gamma   90.00
#
_symmetry.space_group_name_H-M   'P 1'
#
loop_
_entity.id
_entity.type
_entity.pdbx_description
1 polymer ?
#
loop_
_entity_poly.entity_id
_entity_poly.type
_entity_poly.pdbx_seq_one_letter_code
_entity_poly.pdbx_strand_id
1 'polypeptide(L)' 'MKILVCIKQVPDLESRFKPDAAGVWFSETDLAFRMNEYDEYAVEQAV' A
#
# COMPACT_ATOMS: atom_id res chain seq x y z
N MET A 1 2.17 17.29 22.74
CA MET A 1 2.29 15.81 22.69
C MET A 1 2.88 15.44 21.33
N LYS A 2 3.64 14.35 21.21
CA LYS A 2 4.19 13.88 19.92
C LYS A 2 3.65 12.47 19.64
N ILE A 3 3.07 12.27 18.46
CA ILE A 3 2.54 10.99 17.99
C ILE A 3 3.37 10.59 16.77
N LEU A 4 3.77 9.33 16.72
CA LEU A 4 4.42 8.73 15.55
C LEU A 4 3.42 7.75 14.91
N VAL A 5 3.11 7.96 13.63
CA VAL A 5 2.24 7.08 12.86
C VAL A 5 3.10 6.32 11.85
N CYS A 6 3.08 4.98 11.94
CA CYS A 6 3.68 4.13 10.93
C CYS A 6 2.73 4.02 9.74
N ILE A 7 3.24 4.20 8.52
CA ILE A 7 2.47 4.09 7.29
C ILE A 7 3.12 3.10 6.33
N LYS A 8 2.33 2.51 5.44
CA LYS A 8 2.77 1.58 4.41
C LYS A 8 2.19 1.96 3.06
N GLN A 9 3.05 1.99 2.04
CA GLN A 9 2.62 2.00 0.65
C GLN A 9 2.27 0.58 0.22
N VAL A 10 1.10 0.40 -0.40
CA VAL A 10 0.62 -0.88 -0.91
C VAL A 10 0.14 -0.73 -2.36
N PRO A 11 0.20 -1.79 -3.18
CA PRO A 11 -0.45 -1.78 -4.47
C PRO A 11 -1.95 -1.48 -4.34
N ASP A 12 -2.50 -0.71 -5.27
CA ASP A 12 -3.93 -0.45 -5.32
C ASP A 12 -4.68 -1.74 -5.70
N LEU A 13 -5.73 -2.07 -4.93
CA LEU A 13 -6.55 -3.25 -5.16
C LEU A 13 -7.35 -3.18 -6.48
N GLU A 14 -7.52 -1.99 -7.05
CA GLU A 14 -8.09 -1.82 -8.39
C GLU A 14 -7.09 -2.18 -9.52
N SER A 15 -5.80 -2.36 -9.20
CA SER A 15 -4.79 -2.76 -10.18
C SER A 15 -4.95 -4.24 -10.61
N ARG A 16 -4.39 -4.58 -11.78
CA ARG A 16 -4.41 -5.95 -12.29
C ARG A 16 -3.19 -6.74 -11.81
N PHE A 17 -3.38 -7.55 -10.77
CA PHE A 17 -2.33 -8.44 -10.28
C PHE A 17 -2.11 -9.63 -11.20
N LYS A 18 -0.82 -9.95 -11.43
CA LYS A 18 -0.37 -11.17 -12.11
C LYS A 18 0.83 -11.74 -11.35
N PRO A 19 1.03 -13.06 -11.33
CA PRO A 19 2.29 -13.63 -10.85
C PRO A 19 3.48 -13.07 -11.66
N ASP A 20 4.62 -12.93 -11.00
CA ASP A 20 5.88 -12.64 -11.68
C ASP A 20 6.39 -13.87 -12.47
N ALA A 21 7.46 -13.68 -13.25
CA ALA A 21 8.01 -14.76 -14.08
C ALA A 21 8.57 -15.94 -13.26
N ALA A 22 8.97 -15.70 -12.01
CA ALA A 22 9.47 -16.72 -11.10
C ALA A 22 8.35 -17.46 -10.35
N GLY A 23 7.11 -16.95 -10.37
CA GLY A 23 5.96 -17.52 -9.69
C GLY A 23 6.04 -17.42 -8.15
N VAL A 24 6.87 -16.52 -7.62
CA VAL A 24 7.09 -16.36 -6.17
C VAL A 24 6.58 -15.01 -5.65
N TRP A 25 6.27 -14.09 -6.55
CA TRP A 25 5.77 -12.75 -6.23
C TRP A 25 4.71 -12.29 -7.23
N PHE A 26 4.19 -11.08 -7.04
CA PHE A 26 3.38 -10.41 -8.05
C PHE A 26 4.26 -9.57 -8.97
N SER A 27 3.88 -9.45 -10.24
CA SER A 27 4.50 -8.50 -11.15
C SER A 27 4.15 -7.07 -10.73
N GLU A 28 5.16 -6.23 -10.53
CA GLU A 28 4.98 -4.81 -10.23
C GLU A 28 4.76 -3.95 -11.49
N THR A 29 4.81 -4.55 -12.68
CA THR A 29 4.54 -3.84 -13.95
C THR A 29 3.08 -3.39 -14.00
N ASP A 30 2.88 -2.11 -14.36
CA ASP A 30 1.56 -1.47 -14.50
C ASP A 30 0.69 -1.47 -13.23
N LEU A 31 1.29 -1.60 -12.03
CA LEU A 31 0.58 -1.41 -10.76
C LEU A 31 0.58 0.06 -10.33
N ALA A 32 -0.58 0.54 -9.89
CA ALA A 32 -0.66 1.77 -9.11
C ALA A 32 -0.39 1.44 -7.63
N PHE A 33 0.19 2.40 -6.91
CA PHE A 33 0.47 2.27 -5.48
C PHE A 33 -0.16 3.43 -4.71
N ARG A 34 -0.69 3.12 -3.53
CA ARG A 34 -1.39 4.07 -2.64
C ARG A 34 -0.96 3.87 -1.19
N MET A 35 -1.34 4.81 -0.33
CA MET A 35 -1.28 4.58 1.12
C MET A 35 -2.25 3.44 1.47
N ASN A 36 -1.87 2.63 2.45
CA ASN A 36 -2.80 1.66 3.01
C ASN A 36 -4.01 2.38 3.59
N GLU A 37 -5.21 1.89 3.28
CA GLU A 37 -6.46 2.53 3.69
C GLU A 37 -6.58 2.70 5.22
N TYR A 38 -6.07 1.76 6.02
CA TYR A 38 -6.08 1.87 7.48
C TYR A 38 -5.12 2.95 7.99
N ASP A 39 -4.03 3.18 7.27
CA ASP A 39 -3.04 4.19 7.64
C ASP A 39 -3.57 5.61 7.38
N GLU A 40 -4.47 5.78 6.39
CA GLU A 40 -5.17 7.05 6.16
C GLU A 40 -5.96 7.48 7.42
N TYR A 41 -6.68 6.54 8.05
CA TYR A 41 -7.37 6.79 9.32
C TYR A 41 -6.41 7.05 10.48
N ALA A 42 -5.28 6.32 10.53
CA ALA A 42 -4.27 6.53 11.57
C ALA A 42 -3.64 7.92 11.50
N VAL A 43 -3.40 8.43 10.28
CA VAL A 43 -2.93 9.79 10.04
C VAL A 43 -4.00 10.81 10.44
N GLU A 44 -5.26 10.62 10.02
CA GLU A 44 -6.37 11.52 10.37
C GLU A 44 -6.53 11.68 11.89
N GLN A 45 -6.45 10.59 12.67
CA GLN A 45 -6.56 10.66 14.13
C GLN A 45 -5.37 11.34 14.83
N ALA A 46 -4.24 11.51 14.13
CA ALA A 46 -3.04 12.12 14.68
C ALA A 46 -2.96 13.64 14.43
N VAL A 47 -3.85 14.19 13.60
CA VAL A 47 -3.98 15.64 13.29
C VAL A 47 -4.81 16.34 14.36
#